data_AF-A0AAJ2LS27-F1
#
_entry.id   AF-A0AAJ2LS27-F1
#
_cell.length_a   1.000
_cell.length_b   1.000
_cell.length_c   1.000
_cell.angle_alpha   90.00
_cell.angle_beta   90.00
_cell.angle_gamma   90.00
#
_symmetry.space_group_name_H-M   'P 1'
#
loop_
_entity.id
_entity.type
_entity.pdbx_description
1 polymer ?
#
loop_
_entity_poly.entity_id
_entity_poly.type
_entity_poly.pdbx_seq_one_letter_code
_entity_poly.pdbx_strand_id
1 'polypeptide(L)'
;EFIWGMLLIPTGFTFMWMTFFGDTAIYLILQQHAAVLISDVQADQSVALFKFFEYLPLSSISSFIATLLVIMFFVTSADSGSLVVDMLTSGKQQGSPVWQRVFWAILQGVIAAVLLLAGGLAALQSATLAMALPFTMIMILM
;
A
#
# COMPACT_ATOMS: atom_id res chain seq x y z
N GLU A 1 -18.20 -3.35 21.47
CA GLU A 1 -16.95 -2.56 21.55
C GLU A 1 -15.97 -2.91 20.44
N PHE A 2 -15.51 -4.16 20.34
CA PHE A 2 -14.55 -4.63 19.32
C PHE A 2 -14.93 -4.27 17.87
N ILE A 3 -16.13 -4.66 17.40
CA ILE A 3 -16.58 -4.39 16.02
C ILE A 3 -16.63 -2.89 15.73
N TRP A 4 -17.18 -2.10 16.65
CA TRP A 4 -17.26 -0.65 16.52
C TRP A 4 -15.88 0.01 16.49
N GLY A 5 -14.94 -0.43 17.34
CA GLY A 5 -13.57 0.07 17.33
C GLY A 5 -12.83 -0.27 16.02
N MET A 6 -12.96 -1.50 15.54
CA MET A 6 -12.32 -1.95 14.30
C MET A 6 -12.85 -1.29 13.05
N LEU A 7 -14.12 -0.86 13.04
CA LEU A 7 -14.71 -0.18 11.90
C LEU A 7 -14.49 1.33 11.98
N LEU A 8 -14.87 1.97 13.09
CA LEU A 8 -14.92 3.43 13.17
C LEU A 8 -13.52 4.07 13.16
N ILE A 9 -12.52 3.46 13.82
CA ILE A 9 -11.18 4.06 13.91
C ILE A 9 -10.49 4.07 12.53
N PRO A 10 -10.38 2.95 11.80
CA PRO A 10 -9.76 2.96 10.47
C PRO A 10 -10.56 3.80 9.48
N THR A 11 -11.89 3.70 9.47
CA THR A 11 -12.73 4.49 8.57
C THR A 11 -12.58 5.99 8.83
N GLY A 12 -12.59 6.44 10.09
CA GLY A 12 -12.36 7.83 10.43
C GLY A 12 -11.00 8.35 9.98
N PHE A 13 -9.95 7.54 10.14
CA PHE A 13 -8.62 7.88 9.64
C PHE A 13 -8.59 7.98 8.11
N THR A 14 -9.22 7.04 7.38
CA THR A 14 -9.33 7.10 5.92
C THR A 14 -10.10 8.32 5.45
N PHE A 15 -11.21 8.68 6.11
CA PHE A 15 -11.96 9.90 5.80
C PHE A 15 -11.09 11.14 5.98
N MET A 16 -10.37 11.23 7.09
CA MET A 16 -9.46 12.34 7.36
C MET A 16 -8.35 12.43 6.30
N TRP A 17 -7.75 11.30 5.93
CA TRP A 17 -6.73 11.23 4.89
C TRP A 17 -7.25 11.70 3.53
N MET A 18 -8.40 11.16 3.08
CA MET A 18 -9.01 11.54 1.81
C MET A 18 -9.46 13.00 1.79
N THR A 19 -9.90 13.54 2.93
CA THR A 19 -10.25 14.96 3.04
C THR A 19 -8.99 15.82 2.88
N PHE A 20 -7.92 15.56 3.64
CA PHE A 20 -6.72 16.41 3.54
C PHE A 20 -6.02 16.32 2.19
N PHE A 21 -5.74 15.12 1.69
CA PHE A 21 -4.98 14.97 0.44
C PHE A 21 -5.87 15.09 -0.79
N GLY A 22 -7.05 14.47 -0.77
CA GLY A 22 -7.98 14.46 -1.90
C GLY A 22 -8.61 15.83 -2.15
N ASP A 23 -9.15 16.49 -1.12
CA ASP A 23 -9.75 17.83 -1.29
C ASP A 23 -8.70 18.86 -1.71
N THR A 24 -7.49 18.82 -1.12
CA THR A 24 -6.39 19.70 -1.53
C THR A 24 -5.99 19.46 -2.98
N ALA A 25 -5.89 18.21 -3.44
CA ALA A 25 -5.57 17.90 -4.83
C ALA A 25 -6.66 18.45 -5.79
N ILE A 26 -7.93 18.26 -5.44
CA ILE A 26 -9.06 18.80 -6.21
C ILE A 26 -9.02 20.33 -6.24
N TYR A 27 -8.76 20.97 -5.10
CA TYR A 27 -8.62 22.42 -5.00
C TYR A 27 -7.48 22.96 -5.88
N LEU A 28 -6.31 22.30 -5.89
CA LEU A 28 -5.19 22.68 -6.73
C LEU A 28 -5.54 22.60 -8.22
N ILE A 29 -6.22 21.52 -8.62
CA ILE A 29 -6.63 21.30 -10.01
C ILE A 29 -7.65 22.34 -10.45
N LEU A 30 -8.69 22.59 -9.64
CA LEU A 30 -9.82 23.44 -10.02
C LEU A 30 -9.52 24.93 -9.87
N GLN A 31 -8.76 25.34 -8.85
CA GLN A 31 -8.58 26.74 -8.49
C GLN A 31 -7.17 27.29 -8.73
N GLN A 32 -6.14 26.43 -8.75
CA GLN A 32 -4.74 26.86 -8.89
C GLN A 32 -4.14 26.49 -10.27
N HIS A 33 -5.00 26.14 -11.24
CA HIS A 33 -4.60 25.77 -12.61
C HIS A 33 -3.56 24.63 -12.68
N ALA A 34 -3.51 23.76 -11.66
CA ALA A 34 -2.61 22.61 -11.60
C ALA A 34 -3.10 21.43 -12.47
N ALA A 35 -3.69 21.68 -13.63
CA ALA A 35 -4.27 20.64 -14.49
C ALA A 35 -3.21 19.62 -14.97
N VAL A 36 -1.94 20.04 -15.06
CA VAL A 36 -0.80 19.19 -15.40
C VAL A 36 -0.61 18.05 -14.38
N LEU A 37 -1.03 18.25 -13.13
CA LEU A 37 -1.01 17.19 -12.11
C LEU A 37 -1.80 15.95 -12.56
N ILE A 38 -2.91 16.12 -13.27
CA ILE A 38 -3.71 15.00 -13.77
C ILE A 38 -2.91 14.19 -14.78
N SER A 39 -2.27 14.84 -15.76
CA SER A 39 -1.49 14.15 -16.78
C SER A 39 -0.27 13.46 -16.20
N ASP A 40 0.41 14.08 -15.23
CA ASP A 40 1.58 13.49 -14.58
C ASP A 40 1.21 12.23 -13.78
N VAL A 41 0.10 12.28 -13.04
CA VAL A 41 -0.41 11.13 -12.27
C VAL A 41 -0.93 10.01 -13.19
N GLN A 42 -1.54 10.36 -14.32
CA GLN A 42 -2.00 9.36 -15.30
C GLN A 42 -0.84 8.68 -16.02
N ALA A 43 0.24 9.42 -16.28
CA ALA A 43 1.45 8.85 -16.87
C ALA A 43 2.13 7.88 -15.90
N ASP A 44 2.21 8.22 -14.61
CA ASP A 44 2.75 7.34 -13.59
C ASP A 44 2.07 7.55 -12.22
N GLN A 45 1.18 6.61 -11.88
CA GLN A 45 0.45 6.62 -10.61
C GLN A 45 1.38 6.40 -9.39
N SER A 46 2.55 5.79 -9.59
CA SER A 46 3.48 5.49 -8.49
C SER A 46 4.13 6.74 -7.90
N VAL A 47 4.24 7.81 -8.68
CA VAL A 47 4.82 9.10 -8.25
C VAL A 47 3.79 10.16 -7.87
N ALA A 48 2.50 9.80 -7.87
CA ALA A 48 1.40 10.75 -7.72
C ALA A 48 1.50 11.63 -6.45
N LEU A 49 1.87 11.03 -5.31
CA LEU A 49 2.03 11.74 -4.05
C LEU A 49 3.15 12.79 -4.10
N PHE A 50 4.26 12.44 -4.77
CA PHE A 50 5.42 13.33 -4.91
C PHE A 50 5.11 14.48 -5.86
N LYS A 51 4.41 14.19 -6.97
CA LYS A 51 3.92 15.22 -7.90
C LYS A 51 2.93 16.16 -7.24
N PHE A 52 2.06 15.65 -6.37
CA PHE A 52 1.19 16.48 -5.56
C PHE A 52 1.98 17.41 -4.62
N PHE A 53 3.05 16.92 -3.97
CA PHE A 53 3.88 17.75 -3.10
C PHE A 53 4.62 18.88 -3.81
N GLU A 54 4.92 18.77 -5.10
CA GLU A 54 5.55 19.85 -5.87
C GLU A 54 4.71 21.14 -5.87
N TYR A 55 3.40 21.05 -5.66
CA TYR A 55 2.48 22.19 -5.57
C TYR A 55 2.32 22.75 -4.15
N LEU A 56 2.98 22.17 -3.15
CA LEU A 56 2.93 22.60 -1.75
C LEU A 56 4.27 23.20 -1.30
N PRO A 57 4.27 24.11 -0.31
CA PRO A 57 5.51 24.57 0.29
C PRO A 57 6.26 23.40 0.93
N LEU A 58 7.60 23.46 0.90
CA LEU A 58 8.49 22.45 1.48
C LEU A 58 8.42 21.06 0.81
N SER A 59 8.11 21.01 -0.49
CA SER A 59 7.98 19.78 -1.28
C SER A 59 9.12 18.77 -1.10
N SER A 60 10.37 19.23 -1.01
CA SER A 60 11.53 18.36 -0.80
C SER A 60 11.53 17.68 0.57
N ILE A 61 11.11 18.41 1.62
CA ILE A 61 11.06 17.88 2.99
C ILE A 61 9.90 16.89 3.11
N SER A 62 8.72 17.24 2.60
CA SER A 62 7.55 16.34 2.64
C SER A 62 7.80 15.07 1.82
N SER A 63 8.43 15.18 0.65
CA SER A 63 8.82 14.03 -0.18
C SER A 63 9.83 13.14 0.54
N PHE A 64 10.82 13.72 1.22
CA PHE A 64 11.79 12.95 1.98
C PHE A 64 11.14 12.18 3.14
N ILE A 65 10.26 12.84 3.91
CA ILE A 65 9.51 12.22 5.00
C ILE A 65 8.60 11.11 4.46
N ALA A 66 7.88 11.36 3.36
CA ALA A 66 7.00 10.37 2.76
C ALA A 66 7.77 9.12 2.30
N THR A 67 8.94 9.29 1.68
CA THR A 67 9.81 8.16 1.32
C THR A 67 10.22 7.34 2.54
N LEU A 68 10.62 7.98 3.63
CA LEU A 68 10.95 7.27 4.88
C LEU A 68 9.75 6.51 5.46
N LEU A 69 8.56 7.13 5.45
CA LEU A 69 7.34 6.49 5.92
C LEU A 69 6.96 5.29 5.04
N VAL A 70 7.04 5.41 3.72
CA VAL A 70 6.79 4.30 2.79
C VAL A 70 7.73 3.14 3.05
N ILE A 71 9.03 3.39 3.24
CA ILE A 71 10.02 2.36 3.55
C ILE A 71 9.69 1.68 4.89
N MET A 72 9.41 2.46 5.93
CA MET A 72 9.07 1.94 7.25
C MET A 72 7.81 1.07 7.21
N PHE A 73 6.74 1.56 6.60
CA PHE A 73 5.49 0.81 6.45
C PHE A 73 5.69 -0.44 5.61
N PHE A 74 6.48 -0.38 4.54
CA PHE A 74 6.78 -1.54 3.71
C PHE A 74 7.51 -2.63 4.51
N VAL A 75 8.57 -2.27 5.24
CA VAL A 75 9.34 -3.22 6.06
C VAL A 75 8.47 -3.84 7.16
N THR A 76 7.73 -3.03 7.92
CA THR A 76 6.86 -3.55 8.99
C THR A 76 5.73 -4.42 8.45
N SER A 77 5.15 -4.07 7.31
CA SER A 77 4.08 -4.85 6.68
C SER A 77 4.60 -6.17 6.09
N ALA A 78 5.76 -6.16 5.42
CA ALA A 78 6.41 -7.36 4.91
C ALA A 78 6.81 -8.32 6.04
N ASP A 79 7.30 -7.77 7.16
CA ASP A 79 7.65 -8.54 8.34
C ASP A 79 6.41 -9.23 8.95
N SER A 80 5.33 -8.48 9.15
CA SER A 80 4.08 -9.02 9.68
C SER A 80 3.44 -10.04 8.73
N GLY A 81 3.47 -9.78 7.42
CA GLY A 81 2.91 -10.67 6.40
C GLY A 81 3.67 -12.00 6.28
N SER A 82 5.00 -11.95 6.25
CA SER A 82 5.83 -13.16 6.21
C SER A 82 5.67 -14.02 7.47
N LEU A 83 5.47 -13.39 8.64
CA LEU A 83 5.17 -14.08 9.89
C LEU A 83 3.84 -14.87 9.81
N VAL A 84 2.78 -14.27 9.26
CA VAL A 84 1.49 -14.95 9.10
C VAL A 84 1.59 -16.14 8.16
N VAL A 85 2.27 -15.99 7.02
CA VAL A 85 2.49 -17.10 6.06
C VAL A 85 3.31 -18.23 6.70
N ASP A 86 4.34 -17.88 7.47
CA ASP A 86 5.16 -18.83 8.20
C ASP A 86 4.36 -19.63 9.24
N MET A 87 3.48 -18.97 10.00
CA MET A 87 2.57 -19.64 10.95
C MET A 87 1.58 -20.58 10.24
N LEU A 88 1.00 -20.15 9.13
CA LEU A 88 0.05 -20.96 8.35
C LEU A 88 0.72 -22.20 7.74
N THR A 89 1.96 -22.07 7.27
CA THR A 89 2.69 -23.14 6.56
C THR A 89 3.40 -24.10 7.50
N SER A 90 3.86 -23.64 8.67
CA SER A 90 4.44 -24.50 9.70
C SER A 90 3.39 -25.23 10.54
N GLY A 91 2.13 -24.79 10.51
CA GLY A 91 1.06 -25.28 11.39
C GLY A 91 1.31 -24.97 12.88
N LYS A 92 2.33 -24.15 13.19
CA LYS A 92 2.70 -23.76 14.55
C LYS A 92 2.38 -22.28 14.75
N GLN A 93 1.59 -22.01 15.77
CA GLN A 93 1.22 -20.64 16.11
C GLN A 93 2.39 -19.85 16.73
N GLN A 94 3.38 -20.54 17.30
CA GLN A 94 4.65 -19.97 17.76
C GLN A 94 5.81 -20.96 17.55
N GLY A 95 7.02 -20.45 17.33
CA GLY A 95 8.24 -21.27 17.26
C GLY A 95 8.53 -21.92 15.91
N SER A 96 8.13 -21.28 14.80
CA SER A 96 8.63 -21.67 13.47
C SER A 96 10.12 -21.30 13.31
N PRO A 97 10.92 -22.09 12.57
CA PRO A 97 12.33 -21.79 12.35
C PRO A 97 12.52 -20.44 11.64
N VAL A 98 13.46 -19.62 12.13
CA VAL A 98 13.76 -18.29 11.55
C VAL A 98 14.07 -18.37 10.04
N TRP A 99 14.71 -19.45 9.59
CA TRP A 99 15.00 -19.66 8.17
C TRP A 99 13.75 -19.76 7.30
N GLN A 100 12.66 -20.36 7.81
CA GLN A 100 11.39 -20.47 7.09
C GLN A 100 10.73 -19.10 6.91
N ARG A 101 10.74 -18.26 7.95
CA ARG A 101 10.29 -16.88 7.87
C ARG A 101 11.10 -16.06 6.87
N VAL A 102 12.44 -16.18 6.91
CA VAL A 102 13.33 -15.50 5.96
C VAL A 102 13.06 -15.96 4.53
N PHE A 103 12.83 -17.26 4.32
CA PHE A 103 12.44 -17.81 3.02
C PHE A 103 11.16 -17.16 2.50
N TRP A 104 10.09 -17.08 3.31
CA TRP A 104 8.83 -16.44 2.91
C TRP A 104 8.97 -14.95 2.62
N ALA A 105 9.72 -14.22 3.46
CA ALA A 105 9.98 -12.79 3.25
C ALA A 105 10.73 -12.54 1.92
N ILE A 106 11.78 -13.33 1.63
CA ILE A 106 12.53 -13.22 0.38
C ILE A 106 11.65 -13.60 -0.81
N LEU A 107 10.89 -14.69 -0.71
CA LEU A 107 10.04 -15.15 -1.81
C LEU A 107 8.97 -14.11 -2.17
N GLN A 108 8.33 -13.49 -1.19
CA GLN A 108 7.38 -12.38 -1.41
C GLN A 108 8.05 -11.19 -2.11
N GLY A 109 9.25 -10.82 -1.68
CA GLY A 109 10.05 -9.77 -2.33
C GLY A 109 10.43 -10.10 -3.77
N VAL A 110 10.83 -11.35 -4.04
CA VAL A 110 11.16 -11.84 -5.39
C VAL A 110 9.93 -11.79 -6.29
N ILE A 111 8.77 -12.26 -5.82
CA ILE A 111 7.52 -12.21 -6.59
C ILE A 111 7.16 -10.75 -6.92
N ALA A 112 7.25 -9.84 -5.95
CA ALA A 112 6.99 -8.42 -6.17
C ALA A 112 7.96 -7.82 -7.21
N ALA A 113 9.25 -8.13 -7.11
CA ALA A 113 10.26 -7.68 -8.06
C ALA A 113 10.01 -8.22 -9.48
N VAL A 114 9.68 -9.50 -9.62
CA VAL A 114 9.37 -10.12 -10.93
C VAL A 114 8.13 -9.49 -11.54
N LEU A 115 7.06 -9.26 -10.76
CA LEU A 115 5.85 -8.63 -11.27
C LEU A 115 6.10 -7.18 -11.71
N LEU A 116 6.89 -6.43 -10.93
CA LEU A 116 7.30 -5.07 -11.30
C LEU A 116 8.11 -5.06 -12.61
N LEU A 117 9.03 -6.00 -12.80
CA LEU A 117 9.81 -6.12 -14.04
C LEU A 117 8.96 -6.59 -15.23
N ALA A 118 7.96 -7.44 -15.01
CA ALA A 118 7.13 -8.00 -16.07
C ALA A 118 6.08 -7.00 -16.62
N GLY A 119 5.50 -6.16 -15.76
CA GLY A 119 4.44 -5.24 -16.18
C GLY A 119 4.14 -4.11 -15.19
N GLY A 120 5.07 -3.81 -14.29
CA GLY A 120 4.97 -2.69 -13.36
C GLY A 120 3.77 -2.77 -12.41
N LEU A 121 3.24 -1.60 -12.06
CA LEU A 121 2.10 -1.46 -11.15
C LEU A 121 0.85 -2.20 -11.67
N ALA A 122 0.61 -2.19 -12.98
CA ALA A 122 -0.54 -2.87 -13.58
C ALA A 122 -0.49 -4.38 -13.37
N ALA A 123 0.69 -5.00 -13.48
CA ALA A 123 0.88 -6.43 -13.21
C ALA A 123 0.63 -6.76 -11.72
N LEU A 124 1.14 -5.92 -10.80
CA LEU A 124 0.88 -6.08 -9.36
C LEU A 124 -0.62 -5.98 -9.02
N GLN A 125 -1.32 -4.99 -9.58
CA GLN A 125 -2.77 -4.83 -9.39
C GLN A 125 -3.55 -6.03 -9.93
N SER A 126 -3.21 -6.48 -11.14
CA SER A 126 -3.86 -7.62 -11.79
C SER A 126 -3.65 -8.92 -11.01
N ALA A 127 -2.43 -9.19 -10.56
CA ALA A 127 -2.12 -10.35 -9.72
C ALA A 127 -2.89 -10.32 -8.39
N THR A 128 -2.96 -9.14 -7.75
CA THR A 128 -3.70 -8.95 -6.50
C THR A 128 -5.20 -9.22 -6.70
N LEU A 129 -5.80 -8.68 -7.77
CA LEU A 129 -7.21 -8.93 -8.10
C LEU A 129 -7.50 -10.40 -8.40
N ALA A 130 -6.61 -11.05 -9.15
CA ALA A 130 -6.73 -12.47 -9.48
C ALA A 130 -6.71 -13.36 -8.22
N MET A 131 -5.92 -13.00 -7.20
CA MET A 131 -5.86 -13.73 -5.92
C MET A 131 -7.00 -13.34 -4.96
N ALA A 132 -7.46 -12.09 -4.99
CA ALA A 132 -8.54 -11.62 -4.13
C ALA A 132 -9.89 -12.29 -4.45
N LEU A 133 -10.16 -12.59 -5.73
CA LEU A 133 -11.40 -13.21 -6.17
C LEU A 133 -11.67 -14.59 -5.51
N PRO A 134 -10.77 -15.60 -5.59
CA PRO A 134 -10.98 -16.88 -4.92
C PRO A 134 -11.05 -16.73 -3.40
N PHE A 135 -10.26 -15.84 -2.81
CA PHE A 135 -10.30 -15.59 -1.37
C PHE A 135 -11.64 -14.99 -0.92
N THR A 136 -12.25 -14.12 -1.74
CA THR A 136 -13.58 -13.57 -1.47
C THR A 136 -14.64 -14.67 -1.39
N MET A 137 -14.58 -15.68 -2.26
CA MET A 137 -15.50 -16.82 -2.18
C MET A 137 -15.33 -17.61 -0.86
N ILE A 138 -14.09 -17.80 -0.42
CA ILE A 138 -13.80 -18.46 0.87
C ILE A 138 -14.40 -17.64 2.03
N MET A 139 -14.20 -16.32 2.03
CA MET A 139 -14.73 -15.42 3.08
C MET A 139 -16.25 -15.39 3.18
N ILE A 140 -16.98 -15.61 2.06
CA ILE A 140 -18.45 -15.70 2.07
C ILE A 140 -18.94 -17.03 2.67
N LEU A 141 -18.14 -18.09 2.52
CA LEU A 141 -18.47 -19.43 3.03
C LEU A 141 -18.14 -19.60 4.50
N MET A 142 -17.23 -18.79 5.05
CA MET A 142 -16.85 -18.76 6.47
C MET A 142 -17.89 -17.99 7.30
#